data_AF-A0A7R7EHH8-F1
#
_entry.id   AF-A0A7R7EHH8-F1
#
_cell.length_a   1.000
_cell.length_b   1.000
_cell.length_c   1.000
_cell.angle_alpha   90.00
_cell.angle_beta   90.00
_cell.angle_gamma   90.00
#
_symmetry.space_group_name_H-M   'P 1'
#
loop_
_entity.id
_entity.type
_entity.pdbx_description
1 polymer ?
#
loop_
_entity_poly.entity_id
_entity_poly.type
_entity_poly.pdbx_seq_one_letter_code
_entity_poly.pdbx_strand_id
1 'polypeptide(L)'
;MNKDFETLTVLDYSKGVNVMATVIEKGSKTSYEIKIERHRRKVKTIRITTAVAVTLFVIFFVIWYFNRDFNSYKVMNSVLRKDSNTVQYMPYQKDLLKYSRDGVSAIDTDGNLLWNGTYEMKNPKASICEGYVAVADIGGNDIYTVNEKGDQNKLQMLLPITQVEVSKQGVVAALLTDNDVSYINLYDSTKPKQDPLVEQEFHVENSGYPLDIALSNDGTKLVTSYLNIKNGVVKTDLAFYNFSEVGKNLVDNLVGGIPYEKTIVPEVEFLDNNTICAYGDNKFAVYTMKEKPDLVFTDTFKTEIKSIFSNDSYVGFIVNNYDGDQKYRAIVYDLKGKKILNKPINFEYDDVMISGKEIIFHSDLQAIIMSLKGKIRFNYTFKQPVSYLYPINNFNKYILINNKEIQKIKLVEAKK
;
A
#
# COMPACT_ATOMS: atom_id res chain seq x y z
N MET A 1 -34.48 -94.91 -24.85
CA MET A 1 -33.29 -95.75 -25.03
C MET A 1 -32.62 -95.77 -23.66
N ASN A 2 -32.90 -96.73 -22.77
CA ASN A 2 -32.73 -98.18 -22.97
C ASN A 2 -31.29 -98.38 -23.47
N LYS A 3 -30.35 -98.85 -22.67
CA LYS A 3 -30.40 -100.07 -21.84
C LYS A 3 -29.32 -99.99 -20.74
N ASP A 4 -29.64 -100.28 -19.48
CA ASP A 4 -29.42 -101.60 -18.82
C ASP A 4 -28.07 -101.59 -18.04
N PHE A 5 -27.76 -102.46 -17.06
CA PHE A 5 -28.48 -103.56 -16.39
C PHE A 5 -27.96 -103.59 -14.92
N GLU A 6 -28.80 -104.00 -13.95
CA GLU A 6 -28.55 -104.77 -12.69
C GLU A 6 -27.19 -104.73 -11.92
N THR A 7 -27.08 -104.98 -10.61
CA THR A 7 -28.02 -105.61 -9.63
C THR A 7 -27.71 -105.17 -8.18
N LEU A 8 -28.69 -105.36 -7.30
CA LEU A 8 -28.56 -105.40 -5.83
C LEU A 8 -27.36 -106.25 -5.34
N THR A 9 -26.60 -105.85 -4.32
CA THR A 9 -26.69 -106.28 -2.88
C THR A 9 -25.31 -105.97 -2.21
N VAL A 10 -25.07 -105.86 -0.88
CA VAL A 10 -25.89 -105.86 0.37
C VAL A 10 -25.15 -105.09 1.50
N LEU A 11 -25.69 -105.11 2.73
CA LEU A 11 -25.09 -104.81 4.07
C LEU A 11 -23.56 -105.07 4.22
N ASP A 12 -22.80 -104.50 5.17
CA ASP A 12 -22.87 -103.32 6.07
C ASP A 12 -21.51 -103.26 6.83
N TYR A 13 -21.26 -102.24 7.67
CA TYR A 13 -20.20 -102.15 8.69
C TYR A 13 -18.71 -102.00 8.30
N SER A 14 -18.36 -100.73 8.08
CA SER A 14 -17.37 -99.99 8.91
C SER A 14 -15.85 -100.05 8.66
N LYS A 15 -15.22 -98.89 8.96
CA LYS A 15 -13.78 -98.61 9.23
C LYS A 15 -12.77 -98.78 8.08
N GLY A 16 -12.07 -97.71 7.71
CA GLY A 16 -10.77 -97.86 7.02
C GLY A 16 -10.24 -96.73 6.10
N VAL A 17 -10.08 -95.49 6.61
CA VAL A 17 -8.89 -94.61 6.38
C VAL A 17 -8.38 -94.28 4.93
N ASN A 18 -8.24 -92.98 4.66
CA ASN A 18 -7.51 -92.30 3.54
C ASN A 18 -8.16 -92.45 2.12
N VAL A 19 -8.08 -91.49 1.18
CA VAL A 19 -6.95 -90.64 0.74
C VAL A 19 -7.41 -89.28 0.14
N MET A 20 -6.65 -88.20 0.45
CA MET A 20 -6.44 -86.91 -0.25
C MET A 20 -7.58 -86.00 -0.81
N ALA A 21 -7.51 -84.76 -0.31
CA ALA A 21 -7.42 -83.49 -1.06
C ALA A 21 -8.54 -83.00 -1.99
N THR A 22 -9.21 -81.93 -1.55
CA THR A 22 -9.24 -80.70 -2.35
C THR A 22 -9.15 -79.48 -1.43
N VAL A 23 -7.98 -78.84 -1.38
CA VAL A 23 -7.81 -77.55 -0.70
C VAL A 23 -8.30 -76.46 -1.64
N ILE A 24 -9.37 -75.76 -1.26
CA ILE A 24 -9.71 -74.45 -1.84
C ILE A 24 -9.44 -73.40 -0.76
N GLU A 25 -8.28 -72.78 -0.89
CA GLU A 25 -7.72 -71.83 0.06
C GLU A 25 -8.46 -70.48 -0.03
N LYS A 26 -9.55 -70.33 0.73
CA LYS A 26 -10.05 -68.99 1.08
C LYS A 26 -9.06 -68.37 2.06
N GLY A 27 -8.09 -67.62 1.53
CA GLY A 27 -7.06 -66.92 2.29
C GLY A 27 -7.65 -66.05 3.41
N SER A 28 -7.67 -66.59 4.63
CA SER A 28 -8.04 -65.83 5.82
C SER A 28 -6.90 -64.86 6.12
N LYS A 29 -7.13 -63.55 5.95
CA LYS A 29 -6.16 -62.51 6.35
C LYS A 29 -5.62 -62.82 7.75
N THR A 30 -4.32 -63.08 7.84
CA THR A 30 -3.66 -63.46 9.09
C THR A 30 -3.95 -62.39 10.14
N SER A 31 -4.11 -62.78 11.41
CA SER A 31 -4.41 -61.86 12.51
C SER A 31 -3.40 -60.69 12.63
N TYR A 32 -2.19 -60.86 12.08
CA TYR A 32 -1.18 -59.84 11.89
C TYR A 32 -1.54 -58.77 10.83
N GLU A 33 -2.09 -59.14 9.67
CA GLU A 33 -2.46 -58.18 8.62
C GLU A 33 -3.60 -57.27 9.09
N ILE A 34 -4.58 -57.83 9.80
CA ILE A 34 -5.69 -57.07 10.40
C ILE A 34 -5.16 -56.09 11.46
N LYS A 35 -4.13 -56.47 12.24
CA LYS A 35 -3.42 -55.57 13.17
C LYS A 35 -2.68 -54.46 12.42
N ILE A 36 -1.97 -54.77 11.33
CA ILE A 36 -1.23 -53.78 10.52
C ILE A 36 -2.18 -52.79 9.86
N GLU A 37 -3.29 -53.24 9.26
CA GLU A 37 -4.30 -52.34 8.70
C GLU A 37 -4.95 -51.46 9.78
N ARG A 38 -5.33 -52.04 10.94
CA ARG A 38 -5.88 -51.24 12.05
C ARG A 38 -4.87 -50.22 12.58
N HIS A 39 -3.59 -50.57 12.66
CA HIS A 39 -2.54 -49.65 13.11
C HIS A 39 -2.29 -48.55 12.07
N ARG A 40 -2.17 -48.89 10.78
CA ARG A 40 -2.07 -47.90 9.68
C ARG A 40 -3.28 -46.96 9.63
N ARG A 41 -4.51 -47.47 9.81
CA ARG A 41 -5.72 -46.63 9.91
C ARG A 41 -5.67 -45.74 11.15
N LYS A 42 -5.36 -46.26 12.35
CA LYS A 42 -5.20 -45.45 13.57
C LYS A 42 -4.13 -44.36 13.42
N VAL A 43 -2.96 -44.68 12.88
CA VAL A 43 -1.88 -43.69 12.65
C VAL A 43 -2.29 -42.65 11.60
N LYS A 44 -2.99 -43.06 10.52
CA LYS A 44 -3.54 -42.11 9.52
C LYS A 44 -4.59 -41.20 10.14
N THR A 45 -5.52 -41.74 10.93
CA THR A 45 -6.51 -40.95 11.68
C THR A 45 -5.83 -39.98 12.63
N ILE A 46 -4.93 -40.44 13.50
CA ILE A 46 -4.18 -39.58 14.45
C ILE A 46 -3.45 -38.45 13.71
N ARG A 47 -2.73 -38.75 12.62
CA ARG A 47 -2.06 -37.71 11.81
C ARG A 47 -3.04 -36.67 11.26
N ILE A 48 -4.21 -37.10 10.77
CA ILE A 48 -5.25 -36.19 10.28
C ILE A 48 -5.83 -35.35 11.43
N THR A 49 -6.17 -35.96 12.57
CA THR A 49 -6.72 -35.24 13.73
C THR A 49 -5.71 -34.24 14.30
N THR A 50 -4.43 -34.60 14.39
CA THR A 50 -3.35 -33.69 14.82
C THR A 50 -3.16 -32.55 13.80
N ALA A 51 -3.17 -32.83 12.50
CA ALA A 51 -3.08 -31.79 11.48
C ALA A 51 -4.25 -30.79 11.58
N VAL A 52 -5.49 -31.29 11.69
CA VAL A 52 -6.69 -30.46 11.87
C VAL A 52 -6.61 -29.64 13.17
N ALA A 53 -6.18 -30.24 14.28
CA ALA A 53 -6.03 -29.55 15.56
C ALA A 53 -4.98 -28.41 15.48
N VAL A 54 -3.84 -28.65 14.81
CA VAL A 54 -2.82 -27.62 14.56
C VAL A 54 -3.37 -26.52 13.65
N THR A 55 -4.08 -26.85 12.58
CA THR A 55 -4.72 -25.86 11.70
C THR A 55 -5.74 -25.00 12.46
N LEU A 56 -6.61 -25.62 13.27
CA LEU A 56 -7.57 -24.88 14.11
C LEU A 56 -6.89 -24.01 15.15
N PHE A 57 -5.81 -24.49 15.78
CA PHE A 57 -5.01 -23.70 16.73
C PHE A 57 -4.36 -22.48 16.05
N VAL A 58 -3.78 -22.65 14.86
CA VAL A 58 -3.21 -21.54 14.07
C VAL A 58 -4.29 -20.54 13.67
N ILE A 59 -5.45 -20.99 13.19
CA ILE A 59 -6.59 -20.12 12.85
C ILE A 59 -7.06 -19.34 14.08
N PHE A 60 -7.24 -20.01 15.23
CA PHE A 60 -7.60 -19.38 16.49
C PHE A 60 -6.58 -18.33 16.94
N PHE A 61 -5.28 -18.68 16.90
CA PHE A 61 -4.19 -17.77 17.28
C PHE A 61 -4.13 -16.54 16.38
N VAL A 62 -4.31 -16.70 15.07
CA VAL A 62 -4.40 -15.61 14.09
C VAL A 62 -5.60 -14.71 14.39
N ILE A 63 -6.80 -15.28 14.57
CA ILE A 63 -8.01 -14.51 14.89
C ILE A 63 -7.83 -13.73 16.21
N TRP A 64 -7.31 -14.39 17.25
CA TRP A 64 -7.05 -13.76 18.54
C TRP A 64 -6.04 -12.62 18.43
N TYR A 65 -4.93 -12.82 17.71
CA TYR A 65 -3.87 -11.82 17.53
C TYR A 65 -4.37 -10.56 16.79
N PHE A 66 -5.13 -10.72 15.71
CA PHE A 66 -5.66 -9.59 14.94
C PHE A 66 -6.85 -8.88 15.62
N ASN A 67 -7.57 -9.56 16.52
CA ASN A 67 -8.72 -8.99 17.23
C ASN A 67 -8.38 -8.36 18.60
N ARG A 68 -7.10 -8.19 18.95
CA ARG A 68 -6.72 -7.49 20.19
C ARG A 68 -7.01 -5.99 20.11
N ASP A 69 -7.42 -5.43 21.24
CA ASP A 69 -7.67 -3.99 21.42
C ASP A 69 -6.64 -3.41 22.38
N PHE A 70 -5.88 -2.43 21.91
CA PHE A 70 -4.83 -1.78 22.67
C PHE A 70 -5.32 -0.42 23.16
N ASN A 71 -5.04 -0.12 24.42
CA ASN A 71 -5.41 1.13 25.09
C ASN A 71 -4.21 1.76 25.81
N SER A 72 -3.00 1.30 25.50
CA SER A 72 -1.74 1.83 25.99
C SER A 72 -0.59 1.40 25.06
N TYR A 73 0.61 1.91 25.31
CA TYR A 73 1.81 1.53 24.60
C TYR A 73 2.99 1.39 25.58
N LYS A 74 3.97 0.57 25.20
CA LYS A 74 5.27 0.48 25.87
C LYS A 74 6.34 1.04 24.95
N VAL A 75 7.13 2.00 25.45
CA VAL A 75 8.37 2.43 24.80
C VAL A 75 9.37 1.26 24.84
N MET A 76 9.86 0.86 23.67
CA MET A 76 10.87 -0.19 23.49
C MET A 76 12.29 0.41 23.38
N ASN A 77 12.41 1.53 22.66
CA ASN A 77 13.63 2.31 22.48
C ASN A 77 13.23 3.80 22.40
N SER A 78 14.12 4.70 22.79
CA SER A 78 13.93 6.15 22.65
C SER A 78 15.27 6.85 22.42
N VAL A 79 15.29 7.79 21.47
CA VAL A 79 16.42 8.66 21.17
C VAL A 79 15.99 10.12 21.27
N LEU A 80 16.80 10.94 21.94
CA LEU A 80 16.57 12.38 22.04
C LEU A 80 16.70 13.05 20.66
N ARG A 81 15.71 13.86 20.32
CA ARG A 81 15.77 14.79 19.18
C ARG A 81 16.85 15.84 19.44
N LYS A 82 17.56 16.22 18.38
CA LYS A 82 18.55 17.32 18.36
C LYS A 82 18.14 18.41 17.35
N ASP A 83 16.94 18.28 16.83
CA ASP A 83 16.34 18.99 15.71
C ASP A 83 15.38 20.09 16.19
N SER A 84 15.14 21.07 15.33
CA SER A 84 14.10 22.08 15.55
C SER A 84 12.69 21.50 15.37
N ASN A 85 11.70 22.24 15.86
CA ASN A 85 10.28 21.91 15.65
C ASN A 85 9.78 22.17 14.20
N THR A 86 10.63 22.66 13.29
CA THR A 86 10.29 22.94 11.88
C THR A 86 10.66 21.78 10.94
N VAL A 87 11.08 20.65 11.50
CA VAL A 87 11.44 19.43 10.78
C VAL A 87 10.19 18.65 10.36
N GLN A 88 10.16 18.22 9.10
CA GLN A 88 9.16 17.31 8.54
C GLN A 88 9.66 15.88 8.51
N TYR A 89 8.74 14.91 8.60
CA TYR A 89 9.02 13.49 8.57
C TYR A 89 8.13 12.77 7.55
N MET A 90 8.69 11.81 6.83
CA MET A 90 7.97 10.99 5.84
C MET A 90 8.43 9.53 5.92
N PRO A 91 7.58 8.55 5.52
CA PRO A 91 8.00 7.16 5.42
C PRO A 91 9.12 7.00 4.39
N TYR A 92 10.17 6.24 4.73
CA TYR A 92 11.25 5.91 3.80
C TYR A 92 11.50 4.40 3.84
N GLN A 93 10.76 3.66 3.00
CA GLN A 93 10.67 2.20 3.04
C GLN A 93 10.24 1.69 4.44
N LYS A 94 11.16 1.09 5.19
CA LYS A 94 11.00 0.60 6.57
C LYS A 94 11.49 1.62 7.63
N ASP A 95 12.20 2.64 7.17
CA ASP A 95 12.94 3.65 7.93
C ASP A 95 12.23 5.01 7.76
N LEU A 96 12.88 6.11 8.13
CA LEU A 96 12.24 7.44 8.16
C LEU A 96 13.08 8.50 7.42
N LEU A 97 12.45 9.23 6.50
CA LEU A 97 13.01 10.47 5.97
C LEU A 97 12.70 11.61 6.94
N LYS A 98 13.72 12.44 7.16
CA LYS A 98 13.66 13.67 7.94
C LYS A 98 14.19 14.80 7.08
N TYR A 99 13.45 15.89 6.89
CA TYR A 99 13.92 17.05 6.15
C TYR A 99 13.50 18.38 6.78
N SER A 100 14.23 19.44 6.43
CA SER A 100 14.05 20.81 6.93
C SER A 100 14.53 21.82 5.89
N ARG A 101 14.67 23.09 6.27
CA ARG A 101 15.29 24.13 5.42
C ARG A 101 16.79 23.93 5.17
N ASP A 102 17.47 23.22 6.07
CA ASP A 102 18.94 23.19 6.15
C ASP A 102 19.53 21.83 5.71
N GLY A 103 18.68 20.90 5.27
CA GLY A 103 19.08 19.57 4.83
C GLY A 103 18.06 18.47 5.04
N VAL A 104 18.45 17.28 4.60
CA VAL A 104 17.66 16.03 4.57
C VAL A 104 18.49 14.88 5.12
N SER A 105 17.86 13.90 5.75
CA SER A 105 18.52 12.71 6.30
C SER A 105 17.58 11.53 6.38
N ALA A 106 18.06 10.34 6.08
CA ALA A 106 17.37 9.10 6.46
C ALA A 106 17.88 8.62 7.81
N ILE A 107 16.97 8.20 8.68
CA ILE A 107 17.28 7.56 9.97
C ILE A 107 16.57 6.22 10.07
N ASP A 108 17.21 5.25 10.71
CA ASP A 108 16.59 3.95 10.97
C ASP A 108 15.52 4.01 12.07
N THR A 109 14.78 2.91 12.21
CA THR A 109 13.71 2.78 13.23
C THR A 109 14.19 2.85 14.68
N ASP A 110 15.50 2.87 14.92
CA ASP A 110 16.14 2.99 16.24
C ASP A 110 16.82 4.37 16.44
N GLY A 111 16.68 5.29 15.47
CA GLY A 111 17.17 6.66 15.51
C GLY A 111 18.60 6.86 15.01
N ASN A 112 19.23 5.85 14.42
CA ASN A 112 20.58 5.96 13.88
C ASN A 112 20.56 6.62 12.50
N LEU A 113 21.55 7.47 12.22
CA LEU A 113 21.71 8.10 10.91
C LEU A 113 22.14 7.06 9.86
N LEU A 114 21.39 6.99 8.75
CA LEU A 114 21.74 6.17 7.59
C LEU A 114 22.58 6.97 6.59
N TRP A 115 22.09 8.17 6.25
CA TRP A 115 22.79 9.17 5.45
C TRP A 115 22.25 10.57 5.75
N ASN A 116 23.03 11.61 5.42
CA ASN A 116 22.61 13.00 5.48
C ASN A 116 23.04 13.77 4.22
N GLY A 117 22.20 14.72 3.82
CA GLY A 117 22.42 15.69 2.78
C GLY A 117 22.19 17.12 3.31
N THR A 118 22.94 18.08 2.80
CA THR A 118 22.86 19.49 3.23
C THR A 118 22.55 20.40 2.05
N TYR A 119 21.68 21.37 2.30
CA TYR A 119 21.24 22.41 1.37
C TYR A 119 20.72 23.62 2.17
N GLU A 120 20.38 24.71 1.49
CA GLU A 120 19.64 25.83 2.11
C GLU A 120 18.41 26.12 1.23
N MET A 121 17.19 25.99 1.80
CA MET A 121 15.91 26.16 1.11
C MET A 121 14.94 27.01 1.93
N LYS A 122 14.07 27.77 1.28
CA LYS A 122 13.03 28.56 1.95
C LYS A 122 11.78 27.73 2.23
N ASN A 123 11.38 26.90 1.28
CA ASN A 123 10.15 26.13 1.26
C ASN A 123 10.39 24.71 0.70
N PRO A 124 11.11 23.85 1.45
CA PRO A 124 11.46 22.50 0.99
C PRO A 124 10.20 21.61 0.89
N LYS A 125 9.98 20.98 -0.28
CA LYS A 125 9.03 19.86 -0.47
C LYS A 125 9.81 18.63 -0.92
N ALA A 126 9.55 17.48 -0.30
CA ALA A 126 10.19 16.21 -0.64
C ALA A 126 9.24 15.28 -1.42
N SER A 127 9.81 14.55 -2.39
CA SER A 127 9.21 13.37 -3.04
C SER A 127 10.14 12.16 -2.81
N ILE A 128 9.55 10.97 -2.68
CA ILE A 128 10.24 9.72 -2.34
C ILE A 128 9.71 8.61 -3.24
N CYS A 129 10.59 7.91 -3.95
CA CYS A 129 10.25 6.66 -4.62
C CYS A 129 11.25 5.57 -4.24
N GLU A 130 10.76 4.57 -3.49
CA GLU A 130 11.56 3.46 -2.95
C GLU A 130 12.81 3.95 -2.19
N GLY A 131 13.98 3.92 -2.83
CA GLY A 131 15.28 4.30 -2.26
C GLY A 131 15.85 5.63 -2.77
N TYR A 132 15.05 6.41 -3.50
CA TYR A 132 15.46 7.68 -4.07
C TYR A 132 14.60 8.81 -3.49
N VAL A 133 15.25 9.91 -3.15
CA VAL A 133 14.62 11.11 -2.58
C VAL A 133 14.96 12.30 -3.46
N ALA A 134 13.99 13.15 -3.74
CA ALA A 134 14.20 14.51 -4.22
C ALA A 134 13.63 15.50 -3.21
N VAL A 135 14.31 16.62 -2.98
CA VAL A 135 13.80 17.76 -2.22
C VAL A 135 13.98 19.01 -3.07
N ALA A 136 12.93 19.78 -3.28
CA ALA A 136 12.95 21.02 -4.05
C ALA A 136 12.60 22.24 -3.19
N ASP A 137 13.21 23.39 -3.48
CA ASP A 137 12.78 24.68 -2.94
C ASP A 137 11.58 25.18 -3.75
N ILE A 138 10.36 25.04 -3.23
CA ILE A 138 9.14 25.41 -3.96
C ILE A 138 9.01 26.94 -4.03
N GLY A 139 8.93 27.47 -5.25
CA GLY A 139 9.09 28.89 -5.58
C GLY A 139 10.56 29.33 -5.73
N GLY A 140 11.51 28.43 -5.51
CA GLY A 140 12.93 28.58 -5.81
C GLY A 140 13.35 27.73 -7.02
N ASN A 141 14.67 27.53 -7.17
CA ASN A 141 15.27 26.97 -8.38
C ASN A 141 16.09 25.69 -8.13
N ASP A 142 16.26 25.28 -6.87
CA ASP A 142 17.17 24.20 -6.51
C ASP A 142 16.41 22.91 -6.17
N ILE A 143 16.85 21.79 -6.77
CA ILE A 143 16.44 20.43 -6.40
C ILE A 143 17.67 19.65 -5.96
N TYR A 144 17.61 19.04 -4.79
CA TYR A 144 18.62 18.14 -4.26
C TYR A 144 18.08 16.73 -4.25
N THR A 145 18.84 15.78 -4.77
CA THR A 145 18.47 14.37 -4.78
C THR A 145 19.46 13.54 -3.99
N VAL A 146 18.98 12.50 -3.28
CA VAL A 146 19.82 11.56 -2.54
C VAL A 146 19.35 10.13 -2.83
N ASN A 147 20.29 9.23 -3.09
CA ASN A 147 20.03 7.80 -3.29
C ASN A 147 20.24 6.98 -2.00
N GLU A 148 19.96 5.67 -2.02
CA GLU A 148 20.13 4.78 -0.85
C GLU A 148 21.52 4.77 -0.23
N LYS A 149 22.57 5.10 -1.00
CA LYS A 149 23.97 5.14 -0.53
C LYS A 149 24.33 6.46 0.14
N GLY A 150 23.46 7.47 0.07
CA GLY A 150 23.75 8.83 0.50
C GLY A 150 24.44 9.69 -0.55
N ASP A 151 24.54 9.27 -1.82
CA ASP A 151 25.12 10.09 -2.87
C ASP A 151 24.17 11.27 -3.18
N GLN A 152 24.57 12.49 -2.80
CA GLN A 152 23.78 13.71 -3.04
C GLN A 152 24.17 14.37 -4.38
N ASN A 153 23.17 14.65 -5.22
CA ASN A 153 23.31 15.46 -6.43
C ASN A 153 22.43 16.71 -6.36
N LYS A 154 22.81 17.76 -7.09
CA LYS A 154 22.04 19.00 -7.22
C LYS A 154 21.66 19.23 -8.69
N LEU A 155 20.38 19.52 -8.92
CA LEU A 155 19.86 20.07 -10.16
C LEU A 155 19.47 21.54 -9.91
N GLN A 156 19.82 22.44 -10.82
CA GLN A 156 19.48 23.86 -10.74
C GLN A 156 18.64 24.26 -11.95
N MET A 157 17.38 24.58 -11.70
CA MET A 157 16.39 24.97 -12.70
C MET A 157 16.56 26.44 -13.06
N LEU A 158 16.24 26.81 -14.30
CA LEU A 158 16.22 28.22 -14.72
C LEU A 158 14.95 28.95 -14.26
N LEU A 159 13.87 28.20 -14.01
CA LEU A 159 12.55 28.70 -13.66
C LEU A 159 12.11 28.23 -12.26
N PRO A 160 11.23 28.97 -11.56
CA PRO A 160 10.65 28.58 -10.27
C PRO A 160 9.96 27.21 -10.32
N ILE A 161 10.28 26.37 -9.35
CA ILE A 161 9.71 25.03 -9.17
C ILE A 161 8.38 25.12 -8.43
N THR A 162 7.35 24.45 -8.93
CA THR A 162 6.01 24.37 -8.30
C THR A 162 5.70 22.97 -7.78
N GLN A 163 6.16 21.92 -8.46
CA GLN A 163 6.08 20.52 -8.01
C GLN A 163 7.37 19.77 -8.39
N VAL A 164 7.68 18.70 -7.65
CA VAL A 164 8.79 17.78 -7.95
C VAL A 164 8.36 16.34 -7.65
N GLU A 165 8.70 15.43 -8.54
CA GLU A 165 8.54 13.98 -8.33
C GLU A 165 9.80 13.21 -8.71
N VAL A 166 10.06 12.08 -8.05
CA VAL A 166 11.25 11.26 -8.29
C VAL A 166 10.89 9.79 -8.53
N SER A 167 11.64 9.14 -9.40
CA SER A 167 11.58 7.70 -9.65
C SER A 167 12.68 6.96 -8.89
N LYS A 168 12.54 5.65 -8.70
CA LYS A 168 13.51 4.84 -7.92
C LYS A 168 14.93 4.80 -8.49
N GLN A 169 15.10 5.21 -9.75
CA GLN A 169 16.36 5.23 -10.46
C GLN A 169 16.95 6.65 -10.63
N GLY A 170 16.33 7.67 -10.05
CA GLY A 170 16.82 9.06 -10.10
C GLY A 170 16.40 9.86 -11.34
N VAL A 171 15.38 9.42 -12.10
CA VAL A 171 14.67 10.37 -12.97
C VAL A 171 13.83 11.28 -12.09
N VAL A 172 14.01 12.59 -12.22
CA VAL A 172 13.27 13.64 -11.52
C VAL A 172 12.35 14.33 -12.52
N ALA A 173 11.05 14.41 -12.25
CA ALA A 173 10.14 15.31 -12.95
C ALA A 173 10.00 16.61 -12.15
N ALA A 174 10.14 17.75 -12.81
CA ALA A 174 9.93 19.07 -12.22
C ALA A 174 8.85 19.82 -13.00
N LEU A 175 7.84 20.32 -12.29
CA LEU A 175 6.89 21.29 -12.84
C LEU A 175 7.44 22.69 -12.56
N LEU A 176 7.73 23.44 -13.62
CA LEU A 176 8.29 24.79 -13.56
C LEU A 176 7.27 25.80 -14.13
N THR A 177 7.33 27.06 -13.71
CA THR A 177 6.43 28.10 -14.22
C THR A 177 7.17 29.38 -14.58
N ASP A 178 6.76 30.01 -15.68
CA ASP A 178 7.13 31.36 -16.09
C ASP A 178 5.87 32.11 -16.55
N ASN A 179 5.29 32.90 -15.65
CA ASN A 179 4.05 33.64 -15.89
C ASN A 179 2.92 32.73 -16.43
N ASP A 180 2.51 32.93 -17.69
CA ASP A 180 1.44 32.17 -18.37
C ASP A 180 1.94 30.91 -19.12
N VAL A 181 3.21 30.54 -18.91
CA VAL A 181 3.82 29.32 -19.45
C VAL A 181 4.24 28.40 -18.30
N SER A 182 4.06 27.10 -18.48
CA SER A 182 4.53 26.07 -17.56
C SER A 182 5.28 24.98 -18.31
N TYR A 183 6.27 24.38 -17.64
CA TYR A 183 7.12 23.34 -18.19
C TYR A 183 7.06 22.08 -17.34
N ILE A 184 6.91 20.91 -17.97
CA ILE A 184 7.13 19.61 -17.31
C ILE A 184 8.43 19.03 -17.88
N ASN A 185 9.48 19.07 -17.07
CA ASN A 185 10.81 18.65 -17.47
C ASN A 185 11.25 17.41 -16.68
N LEU A 186 11.78 16.41 -17.38
CA LEU A 186 12.37 15.22 -16.77
C LEU A 186 13.90 15.29 -16.85
N TYR A 187 14.57 15.07 -15.73
CA TYR A 187 16.02 15.10 -15.61
C TYR A 187 16.55 13.77 -15.10
N ASP A 188 17.77 13.39 -15.50
CA ASP A 188 18.49 12.27 -14.90
C ASP A 188 19.44 12.83 -13.83
N SER A 189 19.09 12.68 -12.55
CA SER A 189 19.89 13.22 -11.44
C SER A 189 21.25 12.55 -11.28
N THR A 190 21.52 11.45 -12.00
CA THR A 190 22.83 10.79 -12.00
C THR A 190 23.79 11.36 -13.05
N LYS A 191 23.31 12.17 -14.00
CA LYS A 191 24.13 12.75 -15.05
C LYS A 191 24.77 14.08 -14.62
N PRO A 192 26.04 14.34 -14.98
CA PRO A 192 26.70 15.61 -14.68
C PRO A 192 26.20 16.77 -15.56
N LYS A 193 25.57 16.47 -16.70
CA LYS A 193 24.86 17.45 -17.53
C LYS A 193 23.40 17.49 -17.10
N GLN A 194 22.90 18.69 -16.87
CA GLN A 194 21.52 18.95 -16.42
C GLN A 194 20.57 19.25 -17.60
N ASP A 195 20.91 18.75 -18.80
CA ASP A 195 20.03 18.82 -19.96
C ASP A 195 18.80 17.91 -19.70
N PRO A 196 17.56 18.37 -19.95
CA PRO A 196 16.38 17.54 -19.75
C PRO A 196 16.38 16.35 -20.71
N LEU A 197 15.93 15.20 -20.20
CA LEU A 197 15.60 14.00 -20.99
C LEU A 197 14.35 14.23 -21.84
N VAL A 198 13.40 14.99 -21.29
CA VAL A 198 12.13 15.40 -21.88
C VAL A 198 11.85 16.81 -21.38
N GLU A 199 11.44 17.69 -22.29
CA GLU A 199 10.95 19.03 -22.00
C GLU A 199 9.59 19.18 -22.70
N GLN A 200 8.58 19.60 -21.95
CA GLN A 200 7.23 19.85 -22.48
C GLN A 200 6.77 21.24 -22.04
N GLU A 201 6.51 22.12 -23.01
CA GLU A 201 6.02 23.47 -22.80
C GLU A 201 4.49 23.52 -22.92
N PHE A 202 3.84 24.25 -22.00
CA PHE A 202 2.39 24.44 -21.99
C PHE A 202 2.03 25.91 -21.76
N HIS A 203 1.27 26.48 -22.67
CA HIS A 203 0.64 27.79 -22.44
C HIS A 203 -0.68 27.62 -21.69
N VAL A 204 -0.86 28.38 -20.61
CA VAL A 204 -2.07 28.35 -19.76
C VAL A 204 -3.33 28.66 -20.56
N GLU A 205 -3.26 29.55 -21.57
CA GLU A 205 -4.38 29.88 -22.46
C GLU A 205 -4.90 28.67 -23.27
N ASN A 206 -4.01 27.73 -23.62
CA ASN A 206 -4.33 26.58 -24.47
C ASN A 206 -4.66 25.33 -23.65
N SER A 207 -3.81 25.00 -22.68
CA SER A 207 -3.88 23.75 -21.90
C SER A 207 -4.61 23.90 -20.56
N GLY A 208 -4.65 25.12 -20.01
CA GLY A 208 -5.00 25.36 -18.61
C GLY A 208 -3.77 25.36 -17.69
N TYR A 209 -4.00 25.68 -16.42
CA TYR A 209 -2.96 25.79 -15.40
C TYR A 209 -2.69 24.42 -14.74
N PRO A 210 -1.45 23.91 -14.75
CA PRO A 210 -1.13 22.63 -14.13
C PRO A 210 -1.23 22.72 -12.60
N LEU A 211 -2.03 21.84 -12.00
CA LEU A 211 -2.20 21.73 -10.56
C LEU A 211 -1.15 20.80 -9.94
N ASP A 212 -0.93 19.65 -10.60
CA ASP A 212 -0.15 18.55 -10.03
C ASP A 212 0.46 17.64 -11.11
N ILE A 213 1.51 16.91 -10.73
CA ILE A 213 2.21 15.90 -11.54
C ILE A 213 2.47 14.65 -10.71
N ALA A 214 2.35 13.46 -11.32
CA ALA A 214 2.83 12.22 -10.72
C ALA A 214 3.64 11.41 -11.72
N LEU A 215 4.75 10.82 -11.25
CA LEU A 215 5.71 10.05 -12.03
C LEU A 215 5.65 8.56 -11.64
N SER A 216 5.69 7.65 -12.59
CA SER A 216 5.75 6.21 -12.29
C SER A 216 7.08 5.82 -11.62
N ASN A 217 7.08 4.75 -10.82
CA ASN A 217 8.29 4.30 -10.11
C ASN A 217 9.50 4.07 -11.04
N ASP A 218 9.27 3.67 -12.30
CA ASP A 218 10.27 3.49 -13.37
C ASP A 218 10.61 4.75 -14.16
N GLY A 219 10.06 5.91 -13.82
CA GLY A 219 10.31 7.20 -14.49
C GLY A 219 9.84 7.30 -15.95
N THR A 220 9.10 6.31 -16.47
CA THR A 220 8.71 6.25 -17.90
C THR A 220 7.32 6.78 -18.22
N LYS A 221 6.47 7.01 -17.21
CA LYS A 221 5.10 7.50 -17.39
C LYS A 221 4.85 8.67 -16.45
N LEU A 222 4.15 9.68 -16.92
CA LEU A 222 3.73 10.82 -16.13
C LEU A 222 2.25 11.09 -16.36
N VAL A 223 1.54 11.44 -15.30
CA VAL A 223 0.20 12.02 -15.36
C VAL A 223 0.25 13.42 -14.79
N THR A 224 -0.53 14.33 -15.36
CA THR A 224 -0.70 15.69 -14.84
C THR A 224 -2.15 16.12 -14.94
N SER A 225 -2.53 17.06 -14.10
CA SER A 225 -3.86 17.64 -14.00
C SER A 225 -3.82 19.12 -14.37
N TYR A 226 -4.54 19.52 -15.42
CA TYR A 226 -4.67 20.93 -15.81
C TYR A 226 -6.04 21.49 -15.41
N LEU A 227 -6.06 22.57 -14.62
CA LEU A 227 -7.25 23.37 -14.35
C LEU A 227 -7.55 24.30 -15.53
N ASN A 228 -8.77 24.23 -16.06
CA ASN A 228 -9.20 25.07 -17.17
C ASN A 228 -10.60 25.66 -16.90
N ILE A 229 -10.84 26.90 -17.31
CA ILE A 229 -12.15 27.57 -17.17
C ILE A 229 -12.65 27.92 -18.57
N LYS A 230 -13.62 27.16 -19.06
CA LYS A 230 -14.19 27.35 -20.40
C LYS A 230 -15.65 27.75 -20.30
N ASN A 231 -16.02 28.88 -20.89
CA ASN A 231 -17.38 29.43 -20.87
C ASN A 231 -17.95 29.59 -19.42
N GLY A 232 -17.10 29.94 -18.46
CA GLY A 232 -17.48 30.06 -17.04
C GLY A 232 -17.68 28.73 -16.30
N VAL A 233 -17.42 27.59 -16.94
CA VAL A 233 -17.44 26.26 -16.31
C VAL A 233 -16.01 25.85 -15.99
N VAL A 234 -15.77 25.49 -14.73
CA VAL A 234 -14.53 24.87 -14.30
C VAL A 234 -14.50 23.42 -14.78
N LYS A 235 -13.38 23.04 -15.40
CA LYS A 235 -13.05 21.67 -15.77
C LYS A 235 -11.60 21.37 -15.43
N THR A 236 -11.28 20.09 -15.31
CA THR A 236 -9.90 19.63 -15.28
C THR A 236 -9.65 18.69 -16.44
N ASP A 237 -8.51 18.81 -17.13
CA ASP A 237 -8.09 17.83 -18.12
C ASP A 237 -6.89 17.05 -17.58
N LEU A 238 -7.02 15.72 -17.49
CA LEU A 238 -5.90 14.84 -17.18
C LEU A 238 -5.15 14.50 -18.45
N ALA A 239 -3.84 14.73 -18.48
CA ALA A 239 -2.96 14.30 -19.56
C ALA A 239 -2.03 13.18 -19.09
N PHE A 240 -1.89 12.14 -19.92
CA PHE A 240 -1.10 10.95 -19.64
C PHE A 240 0.00 10.80 -20.69
N TYR A 241 1.25 10.75 -20.24
CA TYR A 241 2.45 10.69 -21.08
C TYR A 241 3.19 9.38 -20.89
N ASN A 242 3.79 8.88 -21.98
CA ASN A 242 4.62 7.68 -21.95
C ASN A 242 5.94 7.91 -22.70
N PHE A 243 7.03 8.00 -21.95
CA PHE A 243 8.37 8.29 -22.45
C PHE A 243 9.14 7.04 -22.91
N SER A 244 8.53 5.85 -22.79
CA SER A 244 9.03 4.63 -23.45
C SER A 244 8.78 4.65 -24.97
N GLU A 245 9.23 3.61 -25.68
CA GLU A 245 8.99 3.42 -27.13
C GLU A 245 7.52 3.57 -27.54
N VAL A 246 6.58 3.30 -26.64
CA VAL A 246 5.13 3.44 -26.85
C VAL A 246 4.74 4.85 -27.27
N GLY A 247 5.22 5.88 -26.55
CA GLY A 247 4.83 7.27 -26.80
C GLY A 247 5.78 8.03 -27.72
N LYS A 248 6.99 7.54 -28.01
CA LYS A 248 7.96 8.22 -28.91
C LYS A 248 7.42 8.50 -30.32
N ASN A 249 6.42 7.75 -30.78
CA ASN A 249 5.78 7.93 -32.08
C ASN A 249 4.50 8.79 -32.02
N LEU A 250 4.20 9.37 -30.85
CA LEU A 250 3.07 10.27 -30.63
C LEU A 250 3.59 11.69 -30.39
N VAL A 251 2.77 12.67 -30.76
CA VAL A 251 3.05 14.08 -30.48
C VAL A 251 3.17 14.26 -28.96
N ASP A 252 4.26 14.90 -28.53
CA ASP A 252 4.62 15.20 -27.15
C ASP A 252 4.53 14.01 -26.18
N ASN A 253 4.74 12.78 -26.67
CA ASN A 253 4.57 11.54 -25.88
C ASN A 253 3.17 11.32 -25.27
N LEU A 254 2.16 12.09 -25.68
CA LEU A 254 0.81 12.09 -25.12
C LEU A 254 0.05 10.83 -25.57
N VAL A 255 -0.19 9.90 -24.63
CA VAL A 255 -0.89 8.64 -24.89
C VAL A 255 -2.38 8.67 -24.55
N GLY A 256 -2.85 9.68 -23.82
CA GLY A 256 -4.27 9.91 -23.56
C GLY A 256 -4.56 11.24 -22.87
N GLY A 257 -5.75 11.78 -23.13
CA GLY A 257 -6.30 12.96 -22.45
C GLY A 257 -7.73 12.67 -21.99
N ILE A 258 -8.07 12.98 -20.73
CA ILE A 258 -9.38 12.65 -20.13
C ILE A 258 -9.98 13.89 -19.44
N PRO A 259 -11.09 14.45 -19.94
CA PRO A 259 -11.72 15.63 -19.37
C PRO A 259 -12.61 15.32 -18.17
N TYR A 260 -12.59 16.20 -17.18
CA TYR A 260 -13.37 16.20 -15.94
C TYR A 260 -14.22 17.46 -15.90
N GLU A 261 -15.42 17.39 -16.49
CA GLU A 261 -16.42 18.46 -16.43
C GLU A 261 -16.91 18.68 -14.98
N LYS A 262 -16.93 19.93 -14.52
CA LYS A 262 -17.45 20.35 -13.19
C LYS A 262 -16.82 19.62 -12.00
N THR A 263 -15.53 19.33 -12.11
CA THR A 263 -14.70 18.74 -11.05
C THR A 263 -13.30 19.34 -11.17
N ILE A 264 -12.74 19.79 -10.05
CA ILE A 264 -11.30 20.06 -9.95
C ILE A 264 -10.63 18.77 -9.51
N VAL A 265 -9.57 18.33 -10.19
CA VAL A 265 -8.69 17.23 -9.72
C VAL A 265 -7.39 17.82 -9.19
N PRO A 266 -7.32 18.26 -7.91
CA PRO A 266 -6.12 18.88 -7.36
C PRO A 266 -4.93 17.94 -7.20
N GLU A 267 -5.14 16.62 -7.19
CA GLU A 267 -4.10 15.65 -6.88
C GLU A 267 -4.21 14.38 -7.75
N VAL A 268 -3.07 13.91 -8.25
CA VAL A 268 -2.90 12.67 -9.00
C VAL A 268 -1.74 11.88 -8.41
N GLU A 269 -1.85 10.55 -8.36
CA GLU A 269 -0.86 9.70 -7.68
C GLU A 269 -0.63 8.38 -8.41
N PHE A 270 0.62 7.96 -8.57
CA PHE A 270 0.97 6.57 -8.95
C PHE A 270 1.05 5.71 -7.68
N LEU A 271 0.03 4.88 -7.45
CA LEU A 271 -0.05 3.94 -6.31
C LEU A 271 0.89 2.75 -6.46
N ASP A 272 1.14 2.39 -7.72
CA ASP A 272 2.21 1.52 -8.17
C ASP A 272 2.69 2.03 -9.54
N ASN A 273 3.66 1.37 -10.16
CA ASN A 273 4.23 1.78 -11.44
C ASN A 273 3.25 1.99 -12.62
N ASN A 274 2.03 1.41 -12.54
CA ASN A 274 1.03 1.44 -13.60
C ASN A 274 -0.41 1.71 -13.08
N THR A 275 -0.62 1.90 -11.79
CA THR A 275 -1.95 2.22 -11.23
C THR A 275 -1.98 3.66 -10.76
N ILE A 276 -2.86 4.47 -11.36
CA ILE A 276 -3.00 5.90 -11.06
C ILE A 276 -4.32 6.11 -10.31
N CYS A 277 -4.31 6.92 -9.25
CA CYS A 277 -5.51 7.52 -8.71
C CYS A 277 -5.58 9.01 -9.08
N ALA A 278 -6.76 9.48 -9.46
CA ALA A 278 -7.07 10.88 -9.68
C ALA A 278 -8.11 11.32 -8.65
N TYR A 279 -7.73 12.22 -7.75
CA TYR A 279 -8.58 12.67 -6.64
C TYR A 279 -9.23 14.00 -7.00
N GLY A 280 -10.54 13.97 -7.28
CA GLY A 280 -11.35 15.15 -7.54
C GLY A 280 -12.11 15.63 -6.31
N ASP A 281 -12.47 16.91 -6.29
CA ASP A 281 -13.26 17.57 -5.23
C ASP A 281 -14.58 16.86 -4.89
N ASN A 282 -15.21 16.20 -5.88
CA ASN A 282 -16.51 15.54 -5.76
C ASN A 282 -16.53 14.07 -6.25
N LYS A 283 -15.41 13.53 -6.74
CA LYS A 283 -15.28 12.15 -7.25
C LYS A 283 -13.83 11.71 -7.27
N PHE A 284 -13.59 10.43 -7.46
CA PHE A 284 -12.25 9.95 -7.81
C PHE A 284 -12.33 8.89 -8.91
N ALA A 285 -11.20 8.64 -9.57
CA ALA A 285 -11.08 7.53 -10.51
C ALA A 285 -9.74 6.84 -10.34
N VAL A 286 -9.74 5.52 -10.53
CA VAL A 286 -8.52 4.71 -10.61
C VAL A 286 -8.35 4.25 -12.06
N TYR A 287 -7.17 4.51 -12.60
CA TYR A 287 -6.74 4.10 -13.94
C TYR A 287 -5.64 3.06 -13.86
N THR A 288 -5.51 2.26 -14.90
CA THR A 288 -4.30 1.48 -15.16
C THR A 288 -3.64 1.95 -16.45
N MET A 289 -2.31 1.95 -16.49
CA MET A 289 -1.53 2.53 -17.58
C MET A 289 -0.25 1.73 -17.79
N LYS A 290 -0.33 0.69 -18.64
CA LYS A 290 0.86 0.01 -19.16
C LYS A 290 1.44 0.74 -20.37
N GLU A 291 0.55 1.09 -21.29
CA GLU A 291 0.86 1.78 -22.54
C GLU A 291 0.07 3.09 -22.63
N LYS A 292 -1.26 2.97 -22.54
CA LYS A 292 -2.25 4.05 -22.52
C LYS A 292 -3.10 3.96 -21.25
N PRO A 293 -3.77 5.05 -20.82
CA PRO A 293 -4.65 5.03 -19.64
C PRO A 293 -5.99 4.33 -19.93
N ASP A 294 -6.33 3.34 -19.11
CA ASP A 294 -7.64 2.67 -19.09
C ASP A 294 -8.32 2.88 -17.73
N LEU A 295 -9.59 3.27 -17.73
CA LEU A 295 -10.38 3.45 -16.50
C LEU A 295 -10.68 2.08 -15.86
N VAL A 296 -10.25 1.87 -14.62
CA VAL A 296 -10.58 0.68 -13.83
C VAL A 296 -11.93 0.87 -13.13
N PHE A 297 -12.09 1.96 -12.39
CA PHE A 297 -13.36 2.34 -11.75
C PHE A 297 -13.37 3.83 -11.33
N THR A 298 -14.55 4.33 -11.01
CA THR A 298 -14.78 5.66 -10.43
C THR A 298 -15.98 5.60 -9.48
N ASP A 299 -15.99 6.43 -8.43
CA ASP A 299 -17.16 6.67 -7.57
C ASP A 299 -17.24 8.17 -7.22
N THR A 300 -18.44 8.63 -6.88
CA THR A 300 -18.76 10.05 -6.65
C THR A 300 -19.22 10.29 -5.22
N PHE A 301 -18.83 11.41 -4.62
CA PHE A 301 -19.23 11.80 -3.28
C PHE A 301 -20.35 12.85 -3.32
N LYS A 302 -21.37 12.65 -2.47
CA LYS A 302 -22.48 13.62 -2.30
C LYS A 302 -22.16 14.74 -1.32
N THR A 303 -21.07 14.59 -0.59
CA THR A 303 -20.63 15.47 0.50
C THR A 303 -19.15 15.75 0.33
N GLU A 304 -18.72 16.89 0.86
CA GLU A 304 -17.35 17.38 0.80
C GLU A 304 -16.33 16.35 1.31
N ILE A 305 -15.27 16.13 0.54
CA ILE A 305 -14.10 15.36 0.94
C ILE A 305 -13.24 16.23 1.86
N LYS A 306 -12.89 15.70 3.03
CA LYS A 306 -12.03 16.37 4.03
C LYS A 306 -10.59 15.88 3.99
N SER A 307 -10.38 14.61 3.66
CA SER A 307 -9.04 14.03 3.54
C SER A 307 -9.08 12.84 2.59
N ILE A 308 -8.00 12.64 1.86
CA ILE A 308 -7.69 11.43 1.11
C ILE A 308 -6.53 10.69 1.78
N PHE A 309 -6.42 9.40 1.57
CA PHE A 309 -5.28 8.59 2.04
C PHE A 309 -5.18 7.30 1.24
N SER A 310 -3.97 6.87 0.90
CA SER A 310 -3.73 5.82 -0.08
C SER A 310 -2.52 4.93 0.27
N ASN A 311 -2.44 3.79 -0.40
CA ASN A 311 -1.23 2.98 -0.55
C ASN A 311 -1.35 2.06 -1.77
N ASP A 312 -0.36 1.20 -1.97
CA ASP A 312 -0.24 0.18 -3.04
C ASP A 312 -1.45 -0.78 -3.21
N SER A 313 -2.42 -0.74 -2.30
CA SER A 313 -3.52 -1.71 -2.19
C SER A 313 -4.90 -1.07 -2.05
N TYR A 314 -4.99 0.19 -1.61
CA TYR A 314 -6.23 0.84 -1.21
C TYR A 314 -6.23 2.34 -1.43
N VAL A 315 -7.42 2.90 -1.73
CA VAL A 315 -7.69 4.34 -1.74
C VAL A 315 -8.81 4.66 -0.77
N GLY A 316 -8.62 5.70 0.04
CA GLY A 316 -9.43 6.02 1.19
C GLY A 316 -9.78 7.50 1.28
N PHE A 317 -10.93 7.77 1.87
CA PHE A 317 -11.57 9.08 1.90
C PHE A 317 -12.24 9.29 3.25
N ILE A 318 -12.07 10.47 3.83
CA ILE A 318 -12.95 10.99 4.88
C ILE A 318 -13.85 12.05 4.25
N VAL A 319 -15.16 11.86 4.36
CA VAL A 319 -16.16 12.80 3.84
C VAL A 319 -17.07 13.29 4.97
N ASN A 320 -17.61 14.49 4.85
CA ASN A 320 -18.66 14.97 5.77
C ASN A 320 -19.87 14.01 5.75
N ASN A 321 -20.52 13.82 6.90
CA ASN A 321 -21.75 13.04 7.00
C ASN A 321 -22.87 13.90 7.61
N TYR A 322 -23.76 14.41 6.75
CA TYR A 322 -24.89 15.23 7.17
C TYR A 322 -26.14 14.41 7.55
N ASP A 323 -26.19 13.13 7.19
CA ASP A 323 -27.38 12.26 7.33
C ASP A 323 -27.46 11.53 8.69
N GLY A 324 -26.67 11.93 9.71
CA GLY A 324 -26.76 11.33 11.05
C GLY A 324 -25.74 11.86 12.06
N ASP A 325 -25.85 11.38 13.30
CA ASP A 325 -25.18 11.93 14.51
C ASP A 325 -23.64 11.93 14.53
N GLN A 326 -23.00 11.35 13.52
CA GLN A 326 -21.54 11.25 13.44
C GLN A 326 -21.01 12.15 12.32
N LYS A 327 -20.11 13.08 12.67
CA LYS A 327 -19.65 14.20 11.84
C LYS A 327 -19.09 13.80 10.47
N TYR A 328 -18.39 12.65 10.39
CA TYR A 328 -17.75 12.19 9.17
C TYR A 328 -18.07 10.73 8.84
N ARG A 329 -17.65 10.30 7.65
CA ARG A 329 -17.70 8.91 7.20
C ARG A 329 -16.38 8.53 6.54
N ALA A 330 -15.73 7.49 7.06
CA ALA A 330 -14.55 6.88 6.47
C ALA A 330 -14.98 5.84 5.42
N ILE A 331 -14.46 5.99 4.20
CA ILE A 331 -14.75 5.10 3.06
C ILE A 331 -13.40 4.62 2.51
N VAL A 332 -13.25 3.33 2.24
CA VAL A 332 -12.04 2.77 1.62
C VAL A 332 -12.43 1.76 0.54
N TYR A 333 -11.74 1.82 -0.59
CA TYR A 333 -11.88 0.91 -1.72
C TYR A 333 -10.57 0.14 -1.92
N ASP A 334 -10.65 -1.08 -2.44
CA ASP A 334 -9.48 -1.69 -3.09
C ASP A 334 -9.31 -1.13 -4.51
N LEU A 335 -8.13 -1.35 -5.12
CA LEU A 335 -7.81 -0.83 -6.46
C LEU A 335 -8.60 -1.50 -7.59
N LYS A 336 -9.61 -2.32 -7.27
CA LYS A 336 -10.58 -2.93 -8.20
C LYS A 336 -11.99 -2.36 -8.03
N GLY A 337 -12.16 -1.32 -7.21
CA GLY A 337 -13.42 -0.63 -6.99
C GLY A 337 -14.33 -1.25 -5.94
N LYS A 338 -13.89 -2.29 -5.23
CA LYS A 338 -14.70 -2.86 -4.15
C LYS A 338 -14.58 -2.00 -2.90
N LYS A 339 -15.70 -1.45 -2.44
CA LYS A 339 -15.83 -0.77 -1.15
C LYS A 339 -15.54 -1.76 -0.01
N ILE A 340 -14.38 -1.62 0.65
CA ILE A 340 -13.91 -2.45 1.76
C ILE A 340 -14.40 -1.91 3.10
N LEU A 341 -14.40 -0.58 3.25
CA LEU A 341 -14.91 0.11 4.43
C LEU A 341 -15.93 1.18 4.01
N ASN A 342 -17.01 1.27 4.77
CA ASN A 342 -17.93 2.40 4.77
C ASN A 342 -18.46 2.53 6.19
N LYS A 343 -17.88 3.44 6.98
CA LYS A 343 -18.15 3.54 8.42
C LYS A 343 -18.27 5.02 8.84
N PRO A 344 -19.40 5.42 9.45
CA PRO A 344 -19.49 6.68 10.19
C PRO A 344 -18.43 6.75 11.29
N ILE A 345 -17.84 7.94 11.49
CA ILE A 345 -16.87 8.25 12.55
C ILE A 345 -17.16 9.63 13.15
N ASN A 346 -16.82 9.83 14.42
CA ASN A 346 -17.11 11.06 15.16
C ASN A 346 -15.96 11.52 16.05
N PHE A 347 -14.74 11.16 15.69
CA PHE A 347 -13.52 11.68 16.33
C PHE A 347 -12.92 12.76 15.43
N GLU A 348 -12.36 13.80 16.03
CA GLU A 348 -11.55 14.78 15.33
C GLU A 348 -10.15 14.21 15.10
N TYR A 349 -9.49 14.69 14.04
CA TYR A 349 -8.14 14.34 13.65
C TYR A 349 -7.58 15.52 12.83
N ASP A 350 -6.27 15.69 12.83
CA ASP A 350 -5.59 16.70 12.02
C ASP A 350 -5.08 16.09 10.71
N ASP A 351 -4.64 14.82 10.75
CA ASP A 351 -4.18 14.05 9.59
C ASP A 351 -4.53 12.55 9.67
N VAL A 352 -4.61 11.89 8.51
CA VAL A 352 -4.98 10.48 8.33
C VAL A 352 -4.15 9.82 7.24
N MET A 353 -3.64 8.62 7.52
CA MET A 353 -2.95 7.80 6.52
C MET A 353 -3.37 6.32 6.59
N ILE A 354 -2.98 5.53 5.60
CA ILE A 354 -3.14 4.07 5.61
C ILE A 354 -1.80 3.36 5.38
N SER A 355 -1.47 2.40 6.25
CA SER A 355 -0.32 1.52 6.05
C SER A 355 -0.75 0.06 6.17
N GLY A 356 -0.49 -0.71 5.12
CA GLY A 356 -0.99 -2.07 4.96
C GLY A 356 -2.53 -2.14 5.05
N LYS A 357 -3.06 -2.45 6.24
CA LYS A 357 -4.51 -2.60 6.51
C LYS A 357 -4.97 -1.83 7.75
N GLU A 358 -4.17 -0.87 8.18
CA GLU A 358 -4.41 0.01 9.33
C GLU A 358 -4.55 1.45 8.82
N ILE A 359 -5.71 2.05 9.10
CA ILE A 359 -5.96 3.48 8.93
C ILE A 359 -5.57 4.14 10.25
N ILE A 360 -4.69 5.13 10.19
CA ILE A 360 -4.10 5.79 11.36
C ILE A 360 -4.52 7.25 11.29
N PHE A 361 -5.37 7.65 12.23
CA PHE A 361 -5.76 9.03 12.45
C PHE A 361 -4.93 9.58 13.59
N HIS A 362 -4.41 10.80 13.42
CA HIS A 362 -3.74 11.48 14.51
C HIS A 362 -4.15 12.94 14.60
N SER A 363 -4.06 13.45 15.82
CA SER A 363 -4.01 14.88 16.15
C SER A 363 -2.87 15.09 17.13
N ASP A 364 -2.57 16.35 17.46
CA ASP A 364 -1.54 16.74 18.44
C ASP A 364 -1.49 15.82 19.68
N LEU A 365 -2.64 15.47 20.27
CA LEU A 365 -2.72 14.69 21.51
C LEU A 365 -3.46 13.34 21.39
N GLN A 366 -3.98 12.95 20.23
CA GLN A 366 -4.72 11.70 20.10
C GLN A 366 -4.24 10.86 18.91
N ALA A 367 -4.20 9.54 19.08
CA ALA A 367 -4.08 8.61 17.96
C ALA A 367 -5.17 7.55 18.01
N ILE A 368 -5.76 7.27 16.85
CA ILE A 368 -6.76 6.22 16.63
C ILE A 368 -6.30 5.36 15.47
N ILE A 369 -6.14 4.06 15.72
CA ILE A 369 -5.77 3.08 14.70
C ILE A 369 -6.97 2.19 14.43
N MET A 370 -7.51 2.25 13.22
CA MET A 370 -8.68 1.52 12.77
C MET A 370 -8.30 0.51 11.68
N SER A 371 -8.72 -0.74 11.84
CA SER A 371 -8.60 -1.74 10.78
C SER A 371 -9.56 -1.45 9.62
N LEU A 372 -9.25 -1.96 8.43
CA LEU A 372 -10.17 -1.94 7.27
C LEU A 372 -11.55 -2.58 7.50
N LYS A 373 -11.76 -3.32 8.61
CA LYS A 373 -13.09 -3.82 9.03
C LYS A 373 -13.85 -2.82 9.91
N GLY A 374 -13.34 -1.60 10.09
CA GLY A 374 -13.91 -0.58 10.97
C GLY A 374 -13.70 -0.83 12.47
N LYS A 375 -12.94 -1.86 12.87
CA LYS A 375 -12.61 -2.09 14.29
C LYS A 375 -11.49 -1.13 14.70
N ILE A 376 -11.75 -0.30 15.71
CA ILE A 376 -10.73 0.50 16.40
C ILE A 376 -9.87 -0.47 17.21
N ARG A 377 -8.57 -0.52 16.91
CA ARG A 377 -7.57 -1.38 17.56
C ARG A 377 -6.66 -0.61 18.51
N PHE A 378 -6.58 0.70 18.36
CA PHE A 378 -5.93 1.61 19.29
C PHE A 378 -6.73 2.91 19.39
N ASN A 379 -6.90 3.43 20.59
CA ASN A 379 -7.37 4.79 20.85
C ASN A 379 -6.67 5.27 22.12
N TYR A 380 -5.88 6.33 22.01
CA TYR A 380 -5.06 6.80 23.12
C TYR A 380 -4.86 8.31 23.07
N THR A 381 -4.87 8.93 24.25
CA THR A 381 -4.55 10.35 24.45
C THR A 381 -3.15 10.48 25.06
N PHE A 382 -2.23 11.10 24.34
CA PHE A 382 -0.86 11.33 24.77
C PHE A 382 -0.77 12.45 25.82
N LYS A 383 0.31 12.41 26.62
CA LYS A 383 0.60 13.45 27.64
C LYS A 383 1.40 14.64 27.09
N GLN A 384 1.90 14.52 25.86
CA GLN A 384 2.73 15.49 25.16
C GLN A 384 2.36 15.45 23.68
N PRO A 385 2.49 16.56 22.93
CA PRO A 385 2.20 16.60 21.50
C PRO A 385 3.01 15.56 20.72
N VAL A 386 2.33 14.82 19.84
CA VAL A 386 2.91 13.84 18.91
C VAL A 386 2.83 14.41 17.51
N SER A 387 3.98 14.70 16.91
CA SER A 387 4.10 15.24 15.56
C SER A 387 4.05 14.17 14.47
N TYR A 388 4.21 12.88 14.84
CA TYR A 388 4.23 11.79 13.87
C TYR A 388 4.00 10.43 14.55
N LEU A 389 3.21 9.54 13.93
CA LEU A 389 2.99 8.16 14.40
C LEU A 389 2.89 7.18 13.23
N TYR A 390 3.97 6.44 12.92
CA TYR A 390 4.04 5.56 11.75
C TYR A 390 4.38 4.10 12.09
N PRO A 391 3.70 3.08 11.49
CA PRO A 391 3.96 1.68 11.78
C PRO A 391 5.28 1.21 11.17
N ILE A 392 6.13 0.60 12.01
CA ILE A 392 7.39 0.00 11.58
C ILE A 392 7.14 -1.35 10.89
N ASN A 393 6.08 -2.04 11.30
CA ASN A 393 5.70 -3.37 10.78
C ASN A 393 4.33 -3.79 11.31
N ASN A 394 3.81 -4.86 10.71
CA ASN A 394 2.55 -5.53 11.05
C ASN A 394 2.49 -6.20 12.45
N PHE A 395 3.45 -5.95 13.36
CA PHE A 395 3.50 -6.53 14.72
C PHE A 395 3.12 -5.54 15.83
N ASN A 396 2.32 -4.52 15.51
CA ASN A 396 1.87 -3.46 16.41
C ASN A 396 3.03 -2.63 16.99
N LYS A 397 4.05 -2.36 16.17
CA LYS A 397 5.20 -1.50 16.51
C LYS A 397 5.18 -0.24 15.65
N TYR A 398 5.40 0.92 16.27
CA TYR A 398 5.31 2.23 15.62
C TYR A 398 6.51 3.09 16.02
N ILE A 399 6.93 3.98 15.13
CA ILE A 399 7.71 5.17 15.47
C ILE A 399 6.70 6.21 15.95
N LEU A 400 6.91 6.75 17.15
CA LEU A 400 6.20 7.91 17.69
C LEU A 400 7.22 9.03 17.84
N ILE A 401 6.94 10.19 17.27
CA ILE A 401 7.80 11.38 17.37
C ILE A 401 7.05 12.45 18.13
N ASN A 402 7.63 12.92 19.22
CA ASN A 402 7.16 14.08 19.97
C ASN A 402 8.18 15.21 19.89
N ASN A 403 7.96 16.30 20.61
CA ASN A 403 8.86 17.47 20.62
C ASN A 403 10.23 17.25 21.29
N LYS A 404 10.52 16.06 21.85
CA LYS A 404 11.76 15.74 22.57
C LYS A 404 12.45 14.47 22.09
N GLU A 405 11.69 13.49 21.63
CA GLU A 405 12.15 12.11 21.44
C GLU A 405 11.54 11.46 20.20
N ILE A 406 12.34 10.60 19.56
CA ILE A 406 11.91 9.61 18.58
C ILE A 406 11.84 8.27 19.33
N GLN A 407 10.61 7.76 19.49
CA GLN A 407 10.32 6.57 20.30
C GLN A 407 9.87 5.41 19.43
N LYS A 408 10.49 4.25 19.65
CA LYS A 408 10.01 2.96 19.11
C LYS A 408 9.02 2.39 20.10
N ILE A 409 7.73 2.46 19.81
CA ILE A 409 6.67 1.99 20.71
C ILE A 409 6.10 0.65 20.25
N LYS A 410 5.55 -0.11 21.20
CA LYS A 410 4.70 -1.28 20.93
C LYS A 410 3.37 -1.10 21.63
N LEU A 411 2.27 -1.31 20.91
CA LEU A 411 0.94 -1.24 21.50
C LEU A 411 0.72 -2.40 22.47
N VAL A 412 0.07 -2.12 23.60
CA VAL A 412 -0.23 -3.09 24.66
C VAL A 412 -1.63 -2.88 25.21
N GLU A 413 -2.21 -3.97 25.69
CA GLU A 413 -3.35 -3.90 26.62
C GLU A 413 -2.81 -3.40 27.95
N ALA A 414 -3.37 -2.31 28.47
CA ALA A 414 -3.15 -1.87 29.84
C ALA A 414 -3.61 -3.00 30.78
N LYS A 415 -2.73 -3.41 31.70
CA LYS A 415 -3.15 -4.22 32.83
C LYS A 415 -4.10 -3.37 33.68
N LYS A 416 -5.30 -3.90 33.93
CA LYS A 416 -6.19 -3.40 34.99
C LYS A 416 -5.56 -3.64 36.36
#